data_AF-A0A2C5XXN6-F1
#
_entry.id   AF-A0A2C5XXN6-F1
#
_cell.length_a   1.000
_cell.length_b   1.000
_cell.length_c   1.000
_cell.angle_alpha   90.00
_cell.angle_beta   90.00
_cell.angle_gamma   90.00
#
_symmetry.space_group_name_H-M   'P 1'
#
loop_
_entity.id
_entity.type
_entity.pdbx_description
1 polymer ?
#
loop_
_entity_poly.entity_id
_entity_poly.type
_entity_poly.pdbx_seq_one_letter_code
_entity_poly.pdbx_strand_id
1 'polypeptide(L)'
;MSRIQVPLDVLTSRLNIGQRFQGLRAGPLTGRFSNLRPMSEFFDFKRLSKPANFGDMQSRVNYNLSHFSSNYAVVFAMLSIYALGATLK
;
A
#
# COMPACT_ATOMS: atom_id res chain seq x y z
N MET A 1 -18.69 -30.16 -12.16
CA MET A 1 -18.62 -28.85 -11.46
C MET A 1 -17.19 -28.65 -10.98
N SER A 2 -16.32 -27.99 -11.75
CA SER A 2 -14.93 -27.76 -11.32
C SER A 2 -14.90 -26.73 -10.19
N ARG A 3 -14.57 -27.18 -8.98
CA ARG A 3 -14.33 -26.30 -7.83
C ARG A 3 -13.13 -25.44 -8.15
N ILE A 4 -13.35 -24.15 -8.42
CA ILE A 4 -12.29 -23.15 -8.55
C ILE A 4 -11.60 -23.08 -7.18
N GLN A 5 -10.56 -23.88 -7.01
CA GLN A 5 -9.64 -23.78 -5.88
C GLN A 5 -8.77 -22.57 -6.18
N VAL A 6 -9.19 -21.38 -5.75
CA VAL A 6 -8.31 -20.21 -5.79
C VAL A 6 -7.23 -20.47 -4.73
N PRO A 7 -5.97 -20.74 -5.11
CA PRO A 7 -4.92 -20.89 -4.14
C PRO A 7 -4.64 -19.50 -3.56
N LEU A 8 -5.32 -19.18 -2.46
CA LEU A 8 -5.16 -17.92 -1.72
C LEU A 8 -3.68 -17.68 -1.39
N ASP A 9 -2.95 -18.75 -1.08
CA ASP A 9 -1.50 -18.75 -0.80
C ASP A 9 -0.67 -18.20 -1.96
N VAL A 10 -1.05 -18.51 -3.20
CA VAL A 10 -0.35 -17.97 -4.38
C VAL A 10 -0.62 -16.47 -4.52
N LEU A 11 -1.82 -15.99 -4.15
CA LEU A 11 -2.14 -14.56 -4.13
C LEU A 11 -1.36 -13.82 -3.02
N THR A 12 -1.35 -14.36 -1.79
CA THR A 12 -0.65 -13.76 -0.64
C THR A 12 0.87 -13.78 -0.82
N SER A 13 1.44 -14.86 -1.36
CA SER A 13 2.87 -14.94 -1.70
C SER A 13 3.25 -13.97 -2.81
N ARG A 14 2.41 -13.82 -3.85
CA ARG A 14 2.63 -12.84 -4.93
C ARG A 14 2.59 -11.40 -4.42
N LEU A 15 1.68 -11.10 -3.50
CA LEU A 15 1.58 -9.77 -2.89
C LEU A 15 2.59 -9.53 -1.76
N ASN A 16 3.42 -10.54 -1.45
CA ASN A 16 4.49 -10.51 -0.45
C ASN A 16 4.06 -9.85 0.88
N ILE A 17 2.85 -10.22 1.33
CA ILE A 17 2.17 -9.57 2.45
C ILE A 17 2.91 -9.83 3.77
N GLY A 18 3.53 -11.00 3.90
CA GLY A 18 4.32 -11.39 5.07
C GLY A 18 5.50 -10.45 5.34
N GLN A 19 6.32 -10.15 4.32
CA GLN A 19 7.44 -9.23 4.48
C GLN A 19 6.98 -7.79 4.76
N ARG A 20 5.85 -7.37 4.18
CA ARG A 20 5.26 -6.05 4.46
C ARG A 20 4.82 -5.94 5.92
N PHE A 21 4.16 -6.96 6.45
CA PHE A 21 3.74 -6.99 7.85
C PHE A 21 4.94 -7.01 8.81
N GLN A 22 6.04 -7.63 8.40
CA GLN A 22 7.30 -7.57 9.13
C GLN A 22 7.90 -6.15 9.10
N GLY A 23 7.85 -5.45 7.96
CA GLY A 23 8.23 -4.04 7.85
C GLY A 23 7.35 -3.09 8.68
N LEU A 24 6.08 -3.44 8.90
CA LEU A 24 5.21 -2.71 9.84
C LEU A 24 5.59 -2.92 11.31
N ARG A 25 6.29 -4.01 11.64
CA ARG A 25 6.72 -4.34 13.01
C ARG A 25 8.13 -3.85 13.35
N ALA A 26 8.99 -3.60 12.36
CA ALA A 26 10.41 -3.33 12.58
C ALA A 26 10.79 -1.89 12.20
N GLY A 27 10.89 -0.99 13.18
CA GLY A 27 11.62 0.28 13.04
C GLY A 27 11.00 1.47 13.76
N PRO A 28 11.82 2.41 14.31
CA PRO A 28 11.35 3.65 14.91
C PRO A 28 10.41 4.41 13.97
N LEU A 29 9.30 4.93 14.50
CA LEU A 29 8.32 5.71 13.73
C LEU A 29 8.97 6.91 13.01
N THR A 30 10.06 7.43 13.56
CA THR A 30 10.89 8.50 12.95
C THR A 30 11.47 8.12 11.59
N GLY A 31 11.88 6.86 11.38
CA GLY A 31 12.38 6.38 10.08
C GLY A 31 11.28 6.21 9.02
N ARG A 32 10.00 6.24 9.42
CA ARG A 32 8.88 6.23 8.49
C ARG A 32 8.58 7.64 8.00
N PHE A 33 8.59 8.63 8.89
CA PHE A 33 8.38 10.02 8.48
C PHE A 33 9.52 10.59 7.61
N SER A 34 10.74 10.06 7.71
CA SER A 34 11.85 10.46 6.84
C SER A 34 11.70 10.04 5.36
N ASN A 35 10.78 9.11 5.07
CA ASN A 35 10.49 8.65 3.71
C ASN A 35 9.28 9.34 3.07
N LEU A 36 8.77 10.44 3.67
CA LEU A 36 7.69 11.21 3.07
C LEU A 36 8.11 11.79 1.72
N ARG A 37 7.37 11.42 0.66
CA ARG A 37 7.59 11.93 -0.68
C ARG A 37 6.75 13.19 -0.95
N PRO A 38 7.19 14.07 -1.85
CA PRO A 38 6.44 15.25 -2.23
C PRO A 38 5.00 14.91 -2.65
N MET A 39 4.02 15.69 -2.19
CA MET A 39 2.61 15.44 -2.53
C MET A 39 2.34 15.56 -4.04
N SER A 40 3.11 16.39 -4.76
CA SER A 40 3.04 16.50 -6.22
C SER A 40 3.40 15.20 -6.94
N GLU A 41 4.29 14.38 -6.37
CA GLU A 41 4.65 13.07 -6.90
C GLU A 41 3.60 12.01 -6.54
N PHE A 42 3.05 12.10 -5.31
CA PHE A 42 2.03 11.16 -4.84
C PHE A 42 0.71 11.29 -5.62
N PHE A 43 0.32 12.51 -5.99
CA PHE A 43 -0.87 12.79 -6.80
C PHE A 43 -0.55 12.95 -8.29
N ASP A 44 0.51 12.32 -8.78
CA ASP A 44 0.86 12.34 -10.20
C ASP A 44 0.03 11.32 -11.02
N PHE A 45 -1.19 11.73 -11.39
CA PHE A 45 -2.07 10.91 -12.21
C PHE A 45 -1.54 10.66 -13.63
N LYS A 46 -0.51 11.39 -14.10
CA LYS A 46 0.08 11.18 -15.42
C LYS A 46 0.83 9.85 -15.51
N ARG A 47 1.22 9.27 -14.36
CA ARG A 47 1.92 7.98 -14.26
C ARG A 47 0.98 6.77 -14.29
N LEU A 48 -0.34 7.01 -14.28
CA LEU A 48 -1.32 5.95 -14.46
C LEU A 48 -1.31 5.50 -15.92
N SER A 49 -0.67 4.37 -16.17
CA SER A 49 -0.72 3.68 -17.46
C SER A 49 -1.31 2.29 -17.28
N LYS A 50 -1.99 1.81 -18.32
CA LYS A 50 -2.53 0.45 -18.34
C LYS A 50 -1.35 -0.56 -18.27
N PRO A 51 -1.38 -1.53 -17.35
CA PRO A 51 -0.36 -2.58 -17.30
C PRO A 51 -0.52 -3.53 -18.49
N ALA A 52 0.59 -4.04 -19.04
CA ALA A 52 0.53 -4.96 -20.19
C ALA A 52 0.08 -6.36 -19.78
N ASN A 53 0.37 -6.78 -18.55
CA ASN A 53 -0.06 -8.04 -17.98
C ASN A 53 -0.19 -7.96 -16.44
N PHE A 54 -0.68 -9.04 -15.83
CA PHE A 54 -0.88 -9.14 -14.38
C PHE A 54 0.44 -9.04 -13.58
N GLY A 55 1.55 -9.54 -14.13
CA GLY A 55 2.87 -9.44 -13.50
C GLY A 55 3.36 -7.99 -13.41
N ASP A 56 3.16 -7.20 -14.47
CA ASP A 56 3.49 -5.78 -14.50
C ASP A 56 2.62 -4.99 -13.51
N MET A 57 1.33 -5.32 -13.43
CA MET A 57 0.44 -4.72 -12.44
C MET A 57 0.92 -5.01 -11.02
N GLN A 58 1.24 -6.27 -10.72
CA GLN A 58 1.75 -6.68 -9.42
C GLN A 58 3.04 -5.94 -9.06
N SER A 59 4.00 -5.85 -9.98
CA SER A 59 5.25 -5.11 -9.76
C SER A 59 5.01 -3.62 -9.53
N ARG A 60 4.14 -2.99 -10.33
CA ARG A 60 3.76 -1.58 -10.17
C ARG A 60 3.11 -1.32 -8.83
N VAL A 61 2.14 -2.14 -8.43
CA VAL A 61 1.47 -2.03 -7.12
C VAL A 61 2.48 -2.26 -6.00
N ASN A 62 3.34 -3.28 -6.13
CA ASN A 62 4.31 -3.60 -5.10
C ASN A 62 5.31 -2.46 -4.87
N TYR A 63 5.78 -1.86 -5.97
CA TYR A 63 6.67 -0.71 -5.96
C TYR A 63 5.98 0.52 -5.35
N ASN A 64 4.80 0.91 -5.84
CA ASN A 64 4.08 2.10 -5.36
C ASN A 64 3.75 2.00 -3.86
N LEU A 65 3.29 0.85 -3.38
CA LEU A 65 2.99 0.62 -1.96
C LEU A 65 4.22 0.74 -1.05
N SER A 66 5.41 0.36 -1.55
CA SER A 66 6.65 0.51 -0.79
C SER A 66 7.16 1.96 -0.85
N HIS A 67 7.21 2.53 -2.06
CA HIS A 67 7.75 3.86 -2.36
C HIS A 67 6.98 5.00 -1.68
N PHE A 68 5.66 4.89 -1.60
CA PHE A 68 4.78 5.88 -0.96
C PHE A 68 4.21 5.42 0.39
N SER A 69 4.82 4.42 1.02
CA SER A 69 4.35 3.83 2.29
C SER A 69 4.05 4.87 3.38
N SER A 70 4.92 5.87 3.55
CA SER A 70 4.75 6.94 4.53
C SER A 70 3.61 7.91 4.18
N ASN A 71 3.45 8.25 2.90
CA ASN A 71 2.33 9.06 2.43
C ASN A 71 0.99 8.36 2.71
N TYR A 72 0.90 7.06 2.42
CA TYR A 72 -0.30 6.27 2.76
C TYR A 72 -0.55 6.21 4.27
N ALA A 73 0.49 6.07 5.10
CA ALA A 73 0.34 6.08 6.55
C ALA A 73 -0.22 7.40 7.08
N VAL A 74 0.20 8.54 6.52
CA VAL A 74 -0.32 9.87 6.89
C VAL A 74 -1.78 10.03 6.49
N VAL A 75 -2.15 9.65 5.25
CA VAL A 75 -3.55 9.70 4.80
C VAL A 75 -4.43 8.84 5.69
N PHE A 76 -3.97 7.62 6.02
CA PHE A 76 -4.67 6.73 6.93
C PHE A 76 -4.87 7.36 8.32
N ALA A 77 -3.82 7.94 8.91
CA ALA A 77 -3.91 8.60 10.21
C ALA A 77 -4.89 9.79 10.19
N MET A 78 -4.86 10.63 9.15
CA MET A 78 -5.81 11.74 8.99
C MET A 78 -7.25 11.25 8.90
N LEU A 79 -7.50 10.19 8.11
CA LEU A 79 -8.82 9.57 8.01
C LEU A 79 -9.27 8.93 9.33
N SER A 80 -8.37 8.30 10.08
CA SER A 80 -8.68 7.75 11.41
C SER A 80 -9.08 8.84 12.40
N ILE A 81 -8.34 9.96 12.43
CA ILE A 81 -8.68 11.11 13.28
C ILE A 81 -10.01 11.72 12.85
N TYR A 82 -10.25 11.88 11.54
CA TYR A 82 -11.51 12.39 11.00
C TYR A 82 -12.69 11.47 11.36
N ALA A 83 -12.55 10.16 11.16
CA ALA A 83 -13.59 9.18 11.48
C ALA A 83 -13.88 9.14 12.99
N LEU A 84 -12.84 9.22 13.82
CA LEU A 84 -12.98 9.30 15.27
C LEU A 84 -13.75 10.56 15.67
N GLY A 85 -13.35 11.73 15.14
CA GLY A 85 -14.00 13.01 15.41
C GLY A 85 -15.43 13.10 14.85
N ALA A 86 -15.71 12.45 13.72
CA ALA A 86 -17.04 12.35 13.14
C ALA A 86 -17.97 11.45 13.96
N THR A 87 -17.44 10.35 14.52
CA THR A 87 -18.19 9.44 15.39
C THR A 87 -18.47 10.04 16.77
N LEU A 88 -17.67 11.03 17.19
CA LEU A 88 -17.81 11.72 18.47
C LEU A 88 -18.80 12.89 18.46
N LYS A 89 -19.41 13.22 17.31
CA LYS A 89 -20.48 14.22 17.18
C LYS A 89 -21.84 13.54 17.13
#